data_AF-A0A958DEA6-F1
#
_entry.id   AF-A0A958DEA6-F1
#
_cell.length_a   1.000
_cell.length_b   1.000
_cell.length_c   1.000
_cell.angle_alpha   90.00
_cell.angle_beta   90.00
_cell.angle_gamma   90.00
#
_symmetry.space_group_name_H-M   'P 1'
#
loop_
_entity.id
_entity.type
_entity.pdbx_description
1 polymer ?
#
loop_
_entity_poly.entity_id
_entity_poly.type
_entity_poly.pdbx_seq_one_letter_code
_entity_poly.pdbx_strand_id
1 'polypeptide(L)'
;MDPIGAIFASIVDVISTPITQRITDVMGTQVQALVVEHQGIQVPYSYQLWKIQPKSVCHSYGNNVEDFSRCTVAAKSMFTEACQHLQKKPSSDWRQTKLQNMYC
;
A
#
# COMPACT_ATOMS: atom_id res chain seq x y z
N MET A 1 -15.23 -16.40 -14.10
CA MET A 1 -14.78 -14.99 -14.17
C MET A 1 -14.75 -14.48 -12.74
N ASP A 2 -13.62 -14.65 -12.08
CA ASP A 2 -13.46 -14.32 -10.66
C ASP A 2 -13.24 -12.80 -10.50
N PRO A 3 -14.14 -12.08 -9.80
CA PRO A 3 -14.12 -10.61 -9.71
C PRO A 3 -12.97 -10.05 -8.87
N ILE A 4 -12.16 -10.91 -8.23
CA ILE A 4 -11.01 -10.48 -7.40
C ILE A 4 -9.75 -10.24 -8.26
N GLY A 5 -9.70 -10.76 -9.48
CA GLY A 5 -8.60 -10.49 -10.42
C GLY A 5 -8.56 -9.04 -10.94
N ALA A 6 -9.71 -8.34 -10.94
CA ALA A 6 -9.81 -6.97 -11.45
C ALA A 6 -9.22 -5.93 -10.49
N ILE A 7 -9.16 -6.23 -9.19
CA ILE A 7 -8.58 -5.33 -8.17
C ILE A 7 -7.04 -5.38 -8.17
N PHE A 8 -6.46 -6.47 -8.70
CA PHE A 8 -5.01 -6.56 -8.93
C PHE A 8 -4.61 -6.13 -10.34
N ALA A 9 -5.53 -6.06 -11.30
CA ALA A 9 -5.25 -5.45 -12.59
C ALA A 9 -4.96 -3.95 -12.44
N SER A 10 -5.56 -3.22 -11.50
CA SER A 10 -5.14 -1.82 -11.23
C SER A 10 -3.77 -1.71 -10.54
N ILE A 11 -3.27 -2.79 -9.91
CA ILE A 11 -1.90 -2.87 -9.38
C ILE A 11 -0.91 -3.34 -10.47
N VAL A 12 -1.39 -4.07 -11.49
CA VAL A 12 -0.56 -4.67 -12.56
C VAL A 12 -0.58 -3.90 -13.88
N ASP A 13 -1.62 -3.14 -14.23
CA ASP A 13 -1.67 -2.29 -15.43
C ASP A 13 -0.80 -1.02 -15.30
N VAL A 14 -0.32 -0.73 -14.09
CA VAL A 14 0.76 0.24 -13.88
C VAL A 14 2.11 -0.27 -14.45
N ILE A 15 2.23 -1.57 -14.75
CA ILE A 15 3.48 -2.21 -15.15
C ILE A 15 3.68 -2.17 -16.68
N SER A 16 2.64 -1.88 -17.48
CA SER A 16 2.65 -2.01 -18.96
C SER A 16 2.57 -0.68 -19.72
N THR A 17 2.24 0.45 -19.10
CA THR A 17 2.35 1.77 -19.74
C THR A 17 3.74 2.38 -19.54
N PRO A 18 4.42 2.89 -20.59
CA PRO A 18 5.69 3.58 -20.48
C PRO A 18 5.47 5.00 -19.97
N ILE A 19 4.96 5.14 -18.73
CA ILE A 19 5.03 6.40 -18.01
C ILE A 19 6.42 6.45 -17.40
N THR A 20 7.26 7.21 -18.08
CA THR A 20 8.62 7.64 -17.75
C THR A 20 8.71 8.41 -16.42
N GLN A 21 8.28 7.82 -15.29
CA GLN A 21 8.54 8.38 -13.95
C GLN A 21 8.94 7.28 -12.94
N ARG A 22 10.18 6.80 -13.14
CA ARG A 22 11.14 6.45 -12.07
C ARG A 22 10.68 5.44 -11.01
N ILE A 23 10.42 4.21 -11.43
CA ILE A 23 10.62 3.02 -10.58
C ILE A 23 12.14 2.75 -10.38
N THR A 24 13.00 3.54 -11.01
CA THR A 24 14.44 3.60 -10.81
C THR A 24 14.83 4.61 -9.71
N ASP A 25 15.46 4.09 -8.65
CA ASP A 25 16.59 4.74 -7.97
C ASP A 25 16.39 6.06 -7.23
N VAL A 26 15.59 6.07 -6.16
CA VAL A 26 15.89 6.99 -5.04
C VAL A 26 15.77 6.24 -3.71
N MET A 27 16.60 5.21 -3.48
CA MET A 27 17.08 4.74 -2.15
C MET A 27 16.08 4.83 -0.97
N GLY A 28 14.77 4.68 -1.18
CA GLY A 28 13.72 5.05 -0.23
C GLY A 28 13.86 6.41 0.48
N THR A 29 14.71 7.36 0.05
CA THR A 29 15.03 8.55 0.87
C THR A 29 13.96 9.63 0.79
N GLN A 30 13.08 9.59 -0.20
CA GLN A 30 11.96 10.53 -0.33
C GLN A 30 10.67 9.92 0.22
N VAL A 31 9.84 10.77 0.82
CA VAL A 31 8.51 10.38 1.27
C VAL A 31 7.63 10.15 0.04
N GLN A 32 7.02 8.97 -0.04
CA GLN A 32 6.06 8.60 -1.07
C GLN A 32 4.67 8.56 -0.44
N ALA A 33 3.67 9.11 -1.12
CA ALA A 33 2.27 9.09 -0.70
C ALA A 33 1.47 8.16 -1.63
N LEU A 34 0.62 7.33 -1.04
CA LEU A 34 -0.26 6.40 -1.72
C LEU A 34 -1.69 6.58 -1.21
N VAL A 35 -2.64 6.26 -2.09
CA VAL A 35 -4.05 6.08 -1.73
C VAL A 35 -4.47 4.73 -2.30
N VAL A 36 -4.87 3.82 -1.44
CA VAL A 36 -5.28 2.47 -1.82
C VAL A 36 -6.73 2.28 -1.42
N GLU A 37 -7.57 1.84 -2.35
CA GLU A 37 -8.94 1.50 -2.05
C GLU A 37 -9.02 0.11 -1.41
N HIS A 38 -9.63 0.02 -0.24
CA HIS A 38 -9.88 -1.24 0.47
C HIS A 38 -11.30 -1.26 1.02
N GLN A 39 -12.10 -2.26 0.65
CA GLN A 39 -13.49 -2.41 1.10
C GLN A 39 -14.36 -1.15 0.86
N GLY A 40 -14.13 -0.46 -0.26
CA GLY A 40 -14.83 0.78 -0.61
C GLY A 40 -14.40 2.01 0.18
N ILE A 41 -13.29 1.94 0.92
CA ILE A 41 -12.72 3.04 1.68
C ILE A 41 -11.33 3.37 1.09
N GLN A 42 -11.10 4.64 0.78
CA GLN A 42 -9.79 5.11 0.35
C GLN A 42 -8.87 5.21 1.57
N VAL A 43 -7.77 4.47 1.58
CA VAL A 43 -6.76 4.46 2.65
C VAL A 43 -5.53 5.24 2.18
N PRO A 44 -5.42 6.54 2.53
CA PRO A 44 -4.23 7.32 2.27
C PRO A 44 -3.16 7.02 3.31
N TYR A 45 -1.91 6.85 2.86
CA TYR A 45 -0.75 6.73 3.73
C TYR A 45 0.51 7.17 3.01
N SER A 46 1.57 7.43 3.77
CA SER A 46 2.89 7.70 3.24
C SER A 46 3.92 6.75 3.82
N TYR A 47 5.01 6.57 3.10
CA TYR A 47 6.15 5.79 3.55
C TYR A 47 7.46 6.40 3.07
N GLN A 48 8.52 6.05 3.79
CA GLN A 48 9.90 6.40 3.45
C GLN A 48 10.78 5.24 3.89
N LEU A 49 11.82 4.91 3.13
CA LEU A 49 12.75 3.81 3.42
C LEU A 49 12.04 2.47 3.69
N TRP A 50 10.96 2.19 2.94
CA TRP A 50 10.15 0.98 3.12
C TRP A 50 9.55 0.88 4.53
N LYS A 51 9.25 2.02 5.14
CA LYS A 51 8.59 2.12 6.44
C LYS A 51 7.40 3.05 6.31
N ILE A 52 6.21 2.52 6.56
CA ILE A 52 4.98 3.31 6.64
C ILE A 52 5.15 4.32 7.77
N GLN A 53 4.75 5.57 7.53
CA GLN A 53 4.69 6.60 8.55
C GLN A 53 3.35 6.48 9.28
N PRO A 54 3.28 6.03 10.54
CA PRO A 54 2.00 5.71 11.17
C PRO A 54 1.05 6.91 11.25
N LYS A 55 1.59 8.13 11.40
CA LYS A 55 0.80 9.37 11.49
C LYS A 55 0.19 9.83 10.16
N SER A 56 0.64 9.29 9.03
CA SER A 56 0.08 9.65 7.72
C SER A 56 -1.10 8.76 7.32
N VAL A 57 -1.23 7.58 7.93
CA VAL A 57 -2.34 6.66 7.69
C VAL A 57 -3.65 7.35 8.06
N CYS A 58 -4.56 7.46 7.09
CA CYS A 58 -5.88 8.07 7.25
C CYS A 58 -5.86 9.54 7.70
N HIS A 59 -4.72 10.24 7.63
CA HIS A 59 -4.57 11.59 8.17
C HIS A 59 -5.55 12.60 7.57
N SER A 60 -5.86 12.48 6.28
CA SER A 60 -6.82 13.36 5.58
C SER A 60 -8.24 13.31 6.16
N TYR A 61 -8.60 12.24 6.88
CA TYR A 61 -9.90 12.11 7.55
C TYR A 61 -9.91 12.69 8.96
N GLY A 62 -8.81 13.26 9.47
CA GLY A 62 -8.68 13.68 10.86
C GLY A 62 -9.71 14.71 11.35
N ASN A 63 -10.39 15.41 10.44
CA ASN A 63 -11.46 16.36 10.78
C ASN A 63 -12.82 15.69 11.01
N ASN A 64 -12.99 14.42 10.63
CA ASN A 64 -14.20 13.64 10.86
C ASN A 64 -13.85 12.32 11.59
N VAL A 65 -14.26 12.21 12.85
CA VAL A 65 -13.98 11.05 13.70
C VAL A 65 -14.55 9.75 13.13
N GLU A 66 -15.73 9.81 12.51
CA GLU A 66 -16.39 8.63 11.94
C GLU A 66 -15.59 8.11 10.73
N ASP A 67 -15.26 9.00 9.79
CA ASP A 67 -14.49 8.63 8.60
C ASP A 67 -13.07 8.19 8.96
N PHE A 68 -12.45 8.83 9.94
CA PHE A 68 -11.14 8.42 10.46
C PHE A 68 -11.20 7.02 11.06
N SER A 69 -12.22 6.72 11.86
CA SER A 69 -12.43 5.38 12.44
C SER A 69 -12.64 4.33 11.35
N ARG A 70 -13.51 4.61 10.37
CA ARG A 70 -13.75 3.70 9.24
C ARG A 70 -12.47 3.44 8.43
N CYS A 71 -11.72 4.49 8.12
CA CYS A 71 -10.46 4.37 7.40
C CYS A 71 -9.41 3.57 8.17
N THR A 72 -9.25 3.80 9.48
CA THR A 72 -8.24 3.09 10.28
C THR A 72 -8.55 1.60 10.42
N VAL A 73 -9.83 1.23 10.50
CA VAL A 73 -10.26 -0.18 10.45
C VAL A 73 -9.93 -0.80 9.09
N ALA A 74 -10.26 -0.12 7.98
CA ALA A 74 -9.93 -0.58 6.64
C ALA A 74 -8.41 -0.72 6.43
N ALA A 75 -7.63 0.26 6.89
CA ALA A 75 -6.17 0.24 6.82
C ALA A 75 -5.57 -0.96 7.56
N LYS A 76 -6.09 -1.28 8.76
CA LYS A 76 -5.65 -2.45 9.52
C LYS A 76 -5.92 -3.75 8.76
N SER A 77 -7.11 -3.90 8.18
CA SER A 77 -7.44 -5.07 7.36
C SER A 77 -6.51 -5.18 6.15
N MET A 78 -6.34 -4.07 5.43
CA MET A 78 -5.50 -3.98 4.24
C MET A 78 -4.04 -4.38 4.53
N PHE A 79 -3.42 -3.80 5.56
CA PHE A 79 -2.03 -4.15 5.91
C PHE A 79 -1.89 -5.60 6.38
N THR A 80 -2.87 -6.12 7.13
CA THR A 80 -2.89 -7.53 7.55
C THR A 80 -2.94 -8.47 6.35
N GLU A 81 -3.83 -8.20 5.39
CA GLU A 81 -3.97 -9.00 4.17
C GLU A 81 -2.73 -8.92 3.28
N ALA A 82 -2.15 -7.72 3.14
CA ALA A 82 -0.89 -7.51 2.41
C ALA A 82 0.25 -8.32 3.04
N CYS A 83 0.41 -8.27 4.36
CA CYS A 83 1.41 -9.05 5.07
C CYS A 83 1.21 -10.56 4.86
N GLN A 84 -0.02 -11.05 5.04
CA GLN A 84 -0.34 -12.47 4.82
C GLN A 84 -0.01 -12.92 3.40
N HIS A 85 -0.31 -12.09 2.39
CA HIS A 85 0.03 -12.40 1.01
C HIS A 85 1.54 -12.49 0.80
N LEU A 86 2.29 -11.52 1.34
CA LEU A 86 3.75 -11.48 1.25
C LEU A 86 4.43 -12.65 1.97
N GLN A 87 3.82 -13.18 3.03
CA GLN A 87 4.31 -14.35 3.76
C GLN A 87 4.05 -15.68 3.04
N LYS A 88 2.97 -15.79 2.25
CA LYS A 88 2.58 -17.06 1.59
C LYS A 88 3.50 -17.51 0.46
N LYS A 89 4.25 -16.60 -0.16
CA LYS A 89 5.18 -16.91 -1.25
C LYS A 89 6.56 -16.30 -1.00
N PRO A 90 7.32 -16.75 0.00
CA PRO A 90 8.61 -16.17 0.31
C PRO A 90 9.55 -16.28 -0.90
N SER A 91 10.04 -15.14 -1.39
CA SER A 91 11.10 -15.04 -2.39
C SER A 91 12.39 -14.57 -1.72
N SER A 92 13.53 -14.97 -2.27
CA SER A 92 14.85 -14.42 -1.91
C SER A 92 15.14 -13.05 -2.53
N ASP A 93 14.20 -12.49 -3.30
CA ASP A 93 14.32 -11.13 -3.82
C ASP A 93 14.34 -10.11 -2.67
N TRP A 94 15.39 -9.28 -2.64
CA TRP A 94 15.56 -8.20 -1.68
C TRP A 94 14.34 -7.26 -1.64
N ARG A 95 13.64 -7.09 -2.76
CA ARG A 95 12.42 -6.27 -2.84
C ARG A 95 11.30 -6.87 -2.01
N GLN A 96 11.15 -8.19 -2.06
CA GLN A 96 10.14 -8.88 -1.28
C GLN A 96 10.42 -8.78 0.22
N THR A 97 11.68 -8.91 0.64
CA THR A 97 12.09 -8.67 2.02
C THR A 97 11.76 -7.24 2.47
N LYS A 98 11.97 -6.24 1.62
CA LYS A 98 11.63 -4.84 1.94
C LYS A 98 10.12 -4.62 2.05
N LEU A 99 9.32 -5.20 1.16
CA LEU A 99 7.86 -5.14 1.23
C LEU A 99 7.33 -5.83 2.49
N GLN A 100 7.86 -7.00 2.84
CA GLN A 100 7.50 -7.70 4.08
C GLN A 100 7.77 -6.81 5.30
N ASN A 101 8.96 -6.21 5.40
CA ASN A 101 9.31 -5.30 6.49
C ASN A 101 8.43 -4.04 6.54
N MET A 102 7.87 -3.62 5.41
CA MET A 102 7.03 -2.43 5.33
C MET A 102 5.59 -2.68 5.81
N TYR A 103 5.04 -3.86 5.52
CA TYR A 103 3.62 -4.16 5.68
C TYR A 103 3.25 -5.10 6.84
N CYS A 104 4.22 -5.78 7.49
CA CYS A 104 3.95 -6.85 8.47
C CYS A 104 3.97 -6.49 9.98
#